data_AF-A0A417WV84-F1
#
_entry.id   AF-A0A417WV84-F1
#
_cell.length_a   1.000
_cell.length_b   1.000
_cell.length_c   1.000
_cell.angle_alpha   90.00
_cell.angle_beta   90.00
_cell.angle_gamma   90.00
#
_symmetry.space_group_name_H-M   'P 1'
#
loop_
_entity.id
_entity.type
_entity.pdbx_description
1 polymer ?
#
loop_
_entity_poly.entity_id
_entity_poly.type
_entity_poly.pdbx_seq_one_letter_code
_entity_poly.pdbx_strand_id
1 'polypeptide(L)'
;MMKRRWDIEENGFHQLKTYYHAKHCYCHTATEVIFNLMIIGFNMRELYVYRRVQTFEGSGISRKSVSRKFCDELLIEKVKDILYEKGG
;
A
#
# COMPACT_ATOMS: atom_id res chain seq x y z
N MET A 1 -6.22 -19.32 13.25
CA MET A 1 -5.64 -17.96 13.35
C MET A 1 -4.14 -17.90 12.97
N MET A 2 -3.42 -19.03 12.90
CA MET A 2 -1.97 -19.07 12.52
C MET A 2 -1.67 -18.87 11.02
N LYS A 3 -2.60 -19.21 10.12
CA LYS A 3 -2.30 -19.27 8.68
C LYS A 3 -1.94 -17.92 8.05
N ARG A 4 -2.58 -16.82 8.48
CA ARG A 4 -2.32 -15.48 7.92
C ARG A 4 -1.03 -14.84 8.41
N ARG A 5 -0.65 -15.07 9.68
CA ARG A 5 0.63 -14.59 10.21
C ARG A 5 1.79 -15.33 9.56
N TRP A 6 1.66 -16.63 9.41
CA TRP A 6 2.67 -17.45 8.74
C TRP A 6 2.83 -17.07 7.26
N ASP A 7 1.72 -16.77 6.55
CA ASP A 7 1.77 -16.34 5.14
C ASP A 7 2.51 -15.00 4.94
N ILE A 8 2.40 -14.09 5.92
CA ILE A 8 3.17 -12.82 5.92
C ILE A 8 4.67 -13.10 6.08
N GLU A 9 5.02 -14.03 6.97
CA GLU A 9 6.41 -14.38 7.25
C GLU A 9 7.05 -15.18 6.11
N GLU A 10 6.35 -16.20 5.62
CA GLU A 10 6.82 -17.15 4.63
C GLU A 10 6.82 -16.57 3.21
N ASN A 11 5.83 -15.74 2.87
CA ASN A 11 5.72 -15.21 1.51
C ASN A 11 6.16 -13.74 1.43
N GLY A 12 5.65 -12.90 2.33
CA GLY A 12 5.95 -11.47 2.33
C GLY A 12 7.42 -11.18 2.63
N PHE A 13 7.90 -11.58 3.82
CA PHE A 13 9.30 -11.32 4.21
C PHE A 13 10.31 -12.12 3.39
N HIS A 14 9.95 -13.32 2.95
CA HIS A 14 10.81 -14.11 2.07
C HIS A 14 11.00 -13.40 0.72
N GLN A 15 9.93 -12.93 0.09
CA GLN A 15 10.04 -12.19 -1.17
C GLN A 15 10.87 -10.91 -1.00
N LEU A 16 10.63 -10.13 0.06
CA LEU A 16 11.38 -8.91 0.38
C LEU A 16 12.88 -9.16 0.50
N LYS A 17 13.28 -10.26 1.14
CA LYS A 17 14.69 -10.61 1.33
C LYS A 17 15.32 -11.19 0.06
N THR A 18 14.61 -12.08 -0.62
CA THR A 18 15.12 -12.88 -1.75
C THR A 18 15.11 -12.11 -3.08
N TYR A 19 14.02 -11.40 -3.37
CA TYR A 19 13.83 -10.74 -4.68
C TYR A 19 14.02 -9.22 -4.63
N TYR A 20 13.70 -8.58 -3.51
CA TYR A 20 13.84 -7.12 -3.37
C TYR A 20 15.13 -6.70 -2.66
N HIS A 21 16.01 -7.66 -2.32
CA HIS A 21 17.31 -7.45 -1.69
C HIS A 21 17.28 -6.56 -0.43
N ALA A 22 16.15 -6.53 0.29
CA ALA A 22 15.96 -5.71 1.49
C ALA A 22 16.89 -6.09 2.66
N LYS A 23 17.69 -7.16 2.51
CA LYS A 23 18.73 -7.60 3.45
C LYS A 23 20.09 -6.90 3.24
N HIS A 24 20.26 -6.12 2.17
CA HIS A 24 21.54 -5.50 1.81
C HIS A 24 21.85 -4.28 2.70
N CYS A 25 23.06 -4.22 3.26
CA CYS A 25 23.46 -3.18 4.23
C CYS A 25 23.37 -1.75 3.68
N TYR A 26 23.50 -1.56 2.37
CA TYR A 26 23.33 -0.26 1.70
C TYR A 26 21.87 0.11 1.39
N CYS A 27 20.94 -0.85 1.48
CA CYS A 27 19.52 -0.62 1.24
C CYS A 27 18.75 -0.27 2.52
N HIS A 28 19.36 -0.36 3.72
CA HIS A 28 18.65 -0.14 4.99
C HIS A 28 17.98 1.24 5.04
N THR A 29 18.74 2.31 4.82
CA THR A 29 18.23 3.68 4.90
C THR A 29 17.20 3.98 3.80
N ALA A 30 17.47 3.58 2.55
CA ALA A 30 16.54 3.81 1.45
C ALA A 30 15.24 3.02 1.62
N THR A 31 15.32 1.77 2.06
CA THR A 31 14.16 0.91 2.33
C THR A 31 13.34 1.47 3.47
N GLU A 32 13.98 1.90 4.57
CA GLU A 32 13.31 2.53 5.70
C GLU A 32 12.60 3.83 5.30
N VAL A 33 13.24 4.69 4.51
CA VAL A 33 12.63 5.91 3.97
C VAL A 33 11.42 5.59 3.10
N ILE A 34 11.53 4.60 2.20
CA ILE A 34 10.41 4.16 1.34
C ILE A 34 9.25 3.62 2.19
N PHE A 35 9.53 2.80 3.20
CA PHE A 35 8.50 2.31 4.12
C PHE A 35 7.83 3.45 4.90
N ASN A 36 8.61 4.42 5.39
CA ASN A 36 8.08 5.59 6.08
C ASN A 36 7.18 6.42 5.17
N LEU A 37 7.56 6.63 3.90
CA LEU A 37 6.73 7.30 2.91
C LEU A 37 5.43 6.55 2.64
N MET A 38 5.47 5.21 2.52
CA MET A 38 4.27 4.39 2.37
C MET A 38 3.33 4.50 3.58
N ILE A 39 3.88 4.48 4.80
CA ILE A 39 3.09 4.64 6.05
C ILE A 39 2.45 6.02 6.11
N ILE A 40 3.18 7.08 5.76
CA ILE A 40 2.65 8.45 5.71
C ILE A 40 1.50 8.55 4.70
N GLY A 41 1.67 8.01 3.50
CA GLY A 41 0.62 7.96 2.48
C GLY A 41 -0.63 7.19 2.95
N PHE A 42 -0.43 6.05 3.60
CA PHE A 42 -1.52 5.28 4.20
C PHE A 42 -2.26 6.06 5.28
N ASN A 43 -1.54 6.70 6.21
CA ASN A 43 -2.13 7.50 7.28
C ASN A 43 -2.92 8.69 6.75
N MET A 44 -2.39 9.42 5.75
CA MET A 44 -3.11 10.51 5.10
C MET A 44 -4.39 10.03 4.43
N ARG A 45 -4.34 8.89 3.75
CA ARG A 45 -5.52 8.27 3.13
C ARG A 45 -6.57 7.87 4.16
N GLU A 46 -6.18 7.21 5.24
CA GLU A 46 -7.12 6.80 6.30
C GLU A 46 -7.72 8.03 7.01
N LEU A 47 -6.93 9.09 7.24
CA LEU A 47 -7.44 10.36 7.77
C LEU A 47 -8.46 11.01 6.84
N TYR A 48 -8.20 11.02 5.53
CA TYR A 48 -9.14 11.53 4.53
C TYR A 48 -10.46 10.75 4.55
N VAL A 49 -10.38 9.42 4.54
CA VAL A 49 -11.56 8.54 4.61
C VAL A 49 -12.32 8.78 5.93
N TYR A 50 -11.63 8.83 7.06
CA TYR A 50 -12.26 9.03 8.37
C TYR A 50 -12.92 10.40 8.53
N ARG A 51 -12.38 11.46 7.93
CA ARG A 51 -12.93 12.83 8.08
C ARG A 51 -13.94 13.21 7.00
N ARG A 52 -13.69 12.85 5.74
CA ARG A 52 -14.52 13.29 4.60
C ARG A 52 -15.56 12.26 4.18
N VAL A 53 -15.30 10.99 4.44
CA VAL A 53 -16.19 9.87 4.07
C VAL A 53 -16.91 9.35 5.34
N GLN A 54 -17.28 10.26 6.26
CA GLN A 54 -17.98 9.93 7.51
C GLN A 54 -19.40 9.40 7.30
N THR A 55 -20.04 9.73 6.18
CA THR A 55 -21.34 9.19 5.77
C THR A 55 -21.31 7.70 5.48
N PHE A 56 -20.12 7.09 5.45
CA PHE A 56 -19.94 5.73 5.05
C PHE A 56 -20.39 4.70 6.09
N GLU A 57 -20.22 5.00 7.38
CA GLU A 57 -20.73 4.15 8.48
C GLU A 57 -22.26 3.99 8.41
N GLY A 58 -22.98 5.02 7.94
CA GLY A 58 -24.43 4.96 7.72
C GLY A 58 -24.87 4.45 6.34
N SER A 59 -23.94 4.39 5.36
CA SER A 59 -24.26 4.06 3.96
C SER A 59 -24.31 2.56 3.64
N GLY A 60 -23.96 1.69 4.59
CA GLY A 60 -23.89 0.23 4.38
C GLY A 60 -22.74 -0.24 3.48
N ILE A 61 -21.89 0.68 3.01
CA ILE A 61 -20.74 0.34 2.19
C ILE A 61 -19.58 -0.10 3.14
N SER A 62 -18.70 -1.02 2.72
CA SER A 62 -17.59 -1.56 3.56
C SER A 62 -16.26 -0.82 3.36
N ARG A 63 -15.40 -0.71 4.39
CA ARG A 63 -14.07 -0.03 4.25
C ARG A 63 -13.27 -0.57 3.06
N LYS A 64 -13.38 -1.87 2.77
CA LYS A 64 -12.77 -2.54 1.61
C LYS A 64 -13.25 -1.97 0.27
N SER A 65 -14.52 -1.59 0.16
CA SER A 65 -15.09 -0.93 -1.03
C SER A 65 -14.66 0.53 -1.18
N VAL A 66 -14.44 1.27 -0.09
CA VAL A 66 -13.79 2.60 -0.17
C VAL A 66 -12.39 2.46 -0.75
N SER A 67 -11.63 1.49 -0.21
CA SER A 67 -10.27 1.23 -0.70
C SER A 67 -10.26 0.80 -2.16
N ARG A 68 -11.25 0.02 -2.61
CA ARG A 68 -11.40 -0.31 -4.02
C ARG A 68 -11.60 0.94 -4.87
N LYS A 69 -12.57 1.81 -4.52
CA LYS A 69 -12.84 3.05 -5.26
C LYS A 69 -11.61 3.95 -5.33
N PHE A 70 -10.90 4.11 -4.23
CA PHE A 70 -9.63 4.85 -4.21
C PHE A 70 -8.57 4.25 -5.14
N CYS A 71 -8.40 2.92 -5.13
CA CYS A 71 -7.47 2.26 -6.04
C CYS A 71 -7.92 2.39 -7.50
N ASP A 72 -9.21 2.23 -7.77
CA ASP A 72 -9.78 2.34 -9.12
C ASP A 72 -9.63 3.78 -9.64
N GLU A 73 -9.90 4.80 -8.82
CA GLU A 73 -9.68 6.22 -9.15
C GLU A 73 -8.20 6.52 -9.42
N LEU A 74 -7.28 6.04 -8.57
CA LEU A 74 -5.83 6.17 -8.82
C LEU A 74 -5.39 5.48 -10.12
N LEU A 75 -6.01 4.35 -10.47
CA LEU A 75 -5.73 3.62 -11.71
C LEU A 75 -6.35 4.28 -12.95
N ILE A 76 -7.42 5.07 -12.77
CA ILE A 76 -8.10 5.84 -13.80
C ILE A 76 -7.39 7.19 -14.03
N GLU A 77 -6.94 7.86 -12.96
CA GLU A 77 -6.23 9.14 -13.02
C GLU A 77 -4.77 8.98 -13.46
N LYS A 78 -4.49 8.50 -14.67
CA LYS A 78 -3.18 8.61 -15.35
C LYS A 78 -1.91 8.21 -14.56
N VAL A 79 -2.00 7.60 -13.37
CA VAL A 79 -0.83 7.13 -12.61
C VAL A 79 -0.18 5.96 -13.33
N LYS A 80 -0.94 5.25 -14.17
CA LYS A 80 -0.40 4.25 -15.09
C LYS A 80 0.68 4.83 -16.02
N ASP A 81 0.50 6.05 -16.51
CA ASP A 81 1.50 6.66 -17.40
C ASP A 81 2.78 7.06 -16.65
N ILE A 82 2.67 7.37 -15.34
CA ILE A 82 3.80 7.70 -14.46
C ILE A 82 4.54 6.44 -13.97
N LEU A 83 3.81 5.36 -13.65
CA LEU A 83 4.39 4.11 -13.17
C LEU A 83 4.92 3.20 -14.28
N TYR A 84 4.34 3.31 -15.48
CA TYR A 84 4.73 2.56 -16.67
C TYR A 84 5.27 3.48 -17.77
N GLU A 85 5.80 4.64 -17.40
CA GLU A 85 6.54 5.46 -18.36
C GLU A 85 7.64 4.56 -18.95
N LYS A 86 7.50 4.34 -20.26
CA LYS A 86 8.13 3.24 -21.00
C LYS A 86 9.59 3.12 -20.61
N GLY A 87 9.95 1.97 -20.00
CA GLY A 87 11.31 1.48 -20.06
C GLY A 87 11.72 1.41 -21.53
N GLY A 88 12.55 2.38 -21.94
CA GLY A 88 13.39 2.29 -23.13
C GLY A 88 14.59 1.40 -22.87
#